data_AF-A0A8T1UFB9-F1
#
_entry.id   AF-A0A8T1UFB9-F1
#
_cell.length_a   1.000
_cell.length_b   1.000
_cell.length_c   1.000
_cell.angle_alpha   90.00
_cell.angle_beta   90.00
_cell.angle_gamma   90.00
#
_symmetry.space_group_name_H-M   'P 1'
#
loop_
_entity.id
_entity.type
_entity.pdbx_description
1 polymer ?
#
loop_
_entity_poly.entity_id
_entity_poly.type
_entity_poly.pdbx_seq_one_letter_code
_entity_poly.pdbx_strand_id
1 'polypeptide(L)'
;MAIPKKGLIAIAAIVVLAVIGVIVGVVVSKGSSSSSSTGDGNSSSTSGSGSAAASSSGGTSAKSSSSTKKSSSNSSASTITSDPTSATYSLAAFAIGDWGTTTTQSSCCKRSSTYNDYDVNAEDIVANVMNQQAAAAEVAPKCVIGHGDNFYWNGIDSEDGRDSRFTTTFESKFDGDNIKTL
;
A
#
# COMPACT_ATOMS: atom_id res chain seq x y z
N MET A 1 -3.81 10.97 -57.01
CA MET A 1 -3.24 12.34 -56.94
C MET A 1 -2.11 12.33 -55.92
N ALA A 2 -0.88 12.57 -56.35
CA ALA A 2 0.27 12.64 -55.43
C ALA A 2 0.19 13.95 -54.65
N ILE A 3 0.06 13.87 -53.33
CA ILE A 3 0.07 15.06 -52.47
C ILE A 3 1.50 15.63 -52.52
N PRO A 4 1.68 16.90 -52.90
CA PRO A 4 3.01 17.50 -52.96
C PRO A 4 3.64 17.48 -51.57
N LYS A 5 4.96 17.27 -51.49
CA LYS A 5 5.70 17.16 -50.21
C LYS A 5 5.41 18.30 -49.22
N LYS A 6 5.13 19.51 -49.73
CA LYS A 6 4.72 20.69 -48.93
C LYS A 6 3.33 20.54 -48.29
N GLY A 7 2.38 19.88 -48.97
CA GLY A 7 1.06 19.55 -48.43
C GLY A 7 1.12 18.48 -47.35
N LEU A 8 2.05 17.52 -47.48
CA LEU A 8 2.26 16.48 -46.46
C LEU A 8 2.80 17.08 -45.14
N ILE A 9 3.69 18.07 -45.23
CA ILE A 9 4.24 18.79 -44.06
C ILE A 9 3.15 19.62 -43.37
N ALA A 10 2.29 20.30 -44.14
CA ALA A 10 1.19 21.08 -43.58
C ALA A 10 0.16 20.20 -42.85
N ILE A 11 -0.18 19.04 -43.41
CA ILE A 11 -1.08 18.08 -42.77
C ILE A 11 -0.46 17.53 -41.48
N ALA A 12 0.83 17.19 -41.49
CA ALA A 12 1.53 16.71 -40.30
C ALA A 12 1.53 17.77 -39.18
N ALA A 13 1.79 19.04 -39.52
CA ALA A 13 1.77 20.14 -38.55
C ALA A 13 0.37 20.34 -37.93
N ILE A 14 -0.69 20.26 -38.74
CA ILE A 14 -2.08 20.41 -38.26
C ILE A 14 -2.46 19.26 -37.30
N VAL A 15 -2.09 18.02 -37.63
CA VAL A 15 -2.36 16.86 -36.78
C VAL A 15 -1.65 16.98 -35.42
N VAL A 16 -0.38 17.40 -35.41
CA VAL A 16 0.37 17.60 -34.17
C VAL A 16 -0.27 18.68 -33.28
N LEU A 17 -0.68 19.81 -33.86
CA LEU A 17 -1.35 20.88 -33.11
C LEU A 17 -2.70 20.45 -32.54
N ALA A 18 -3.48 19.66 -33.29
CA ALA A 18 -4.76 19.12 -32.82
C ALA A 18 -4.59 18.17 -31.63
N VAL A 19 -3.59 17.28 -31.67
CA VAL A 19 -3.29 16.36 -30.56
C VAL A 19 -2.87 17.12 -29.31
N ILE A 20 -2.01 18.13 -29.44
CA ILE A 20 -1.59 18.97 -28.30
C ILE A 20 -2.81 19.70 -27.69
N GLY A 21 -3.70 20.24 -28.52
CA GLY A 21 -4.92 20.91 -28.04
C GLY A 21 -5.85 20.00 -27.24
N VAL A 22 -6.03 18.74 -27.66
CA VAL A 22 -6.84 17.75 -26.93
C VAL A 22 -6.22 17.41 -25.57
N ILE A 23 -4.89 17.21 -25.52
CA ILE A 23 -4.20 16.85 -24.27
C ILE A 23 -4.33 17.99 -23.25
N VAL A 24 -4.09 19.23 -23.67
CA VAL A 24 -4.24 20.40 -22.77
C VAL A 24 -5.68 20.56 -22.32
N GLY A 25 -6.67 20.37 -23.21
CA GLY A 25 -8.08 20.40 -22.85
C GLY A 25 -8.45 19.41 -21.75
N VAL A 26 -7.98 18.16 -21.84
CA VAL A 26 -8.27 17.12 -20.83
C VAL A 26 -7.61 17.43 -19.48
N VAL A 27 -6.39 17.97 -19.47
CA VAL A 27 -5.69 18.34 -18.23
C VAL A 27 -6.38 19.52 -17.54
N VAL A 28 -6.84 20.51 -18.29
CA VAL A 28 -7.58 21.66 -17.74
C VAL A 28 -8.98 21.26 -17.25
N SER A 29 -9.66 20.33 -17.93
CA SER A 29 -10.98 19.85 -17.50
C SER A 29 -10.96 18.89 -16.31
N LYS A 30 -9.80 18.31 -15.95
CA LYS A 30 -9.65 17.46 -14.76
C LYS A 30 -9.29 18.23 -13.47
N GLY A 31 -9.06 19.54 -13.57
CA GLY A 31 -8.74 20.41 -12.43
C GLY A 31 -9.92 20.79 -11.52
N SER A 32 -11.15 20.35 -11.82
CA SER A 32 -12.33 20.70 -11.04
C SER A 32 -13.25 19.48 -10.86
N SER A 33 -12.93 18.62 -9.90
CA SER A 33 -13.91 17.69 -9.32
C SER A 33 -13.89 17.82 -7.80
N SER A 34 -14.86 18.57 -7.30
CA SER A 34 -15.21 18.68 -5.89
C SER A 34 -15.68 17.31 -5.38
N SER A 35 -15.05 16.84 -4.31
CA SER A 35 -15.49 15.68 -3.55
C SER A 35 -16.83 15.97 -2.88
N SER A 36 -17.93 15.39 -3.40
CA SER A 36 -19.21 15.36 -2.71
C SER A 36 -19.24 14.18 -1.73
N SER A 37 -19.22 14.53 -0.45
CA SER A 37 -19.50 13.66 0.68
C SER A 37 -20.92 13.08 0.59
N THR A 38 -21.03 11.75 0.63
CA THR A 38 -22.30 11.06 0.97
C THR A 38 -22.22 10.61 2.42
N GLY A 39 -22.77 11.44 3.30
CA GLY A 39 -23.28 11.00 4.59
C GLY A 39 -24.77 10.73 4.44
N ASP A 40 -25.23 9.61 4.96
CA ASP A 40 -26.42 9.51 5.82
C ASP A 40 -26.67 8.04 6.15
N GLY A 41 -26.20 7.64 7.34
CA GLY A 41 -26.60 6.42 8.01
C GLY A 41 -27.48 6.79 9.22
N ASN A 42 -28.74 6.34 9.20
CA ASN A 42 -29.62 6.25 10.36
C ASN A 42 -30.70 5.20 10.00
N SER A 43 -30.92 4.10 10.73
CA SER A 43 -31.30 4.08 12.13
C SER A 43 -31.35 2.65 12.71
N SER A 44 -30.88 2.57 13.96
CA SER A 44 -31.36 1.76 15.10
C SER A 44 -31.67 0.26 14.95
N SER A 45 -30.96 -0.55 15.75
CA SER A 45 -31.64 -1.31 16.80
C SER A 45 -30.76 -1.41 18.05
N THR A 46 -31.32 -0.87 19.13
CA THR A 46 -30.89 -0.94 20.53
C THR A 46 -31.00 -2.36 21.08
N SER A 47 -29.97 -2.80 21.82
CA SER A 47 -30.19 -3.54 23.07
C SER A 47 -29.06 -3.21 24.04
N GLY A 48 -29.44 -2.60 25.15
CA GLY A 48 -28.52 -2.12 26.19
C GLY A 48 -28.30 -3.14 27.29
N SER A 49 -27.17 -2.97 27.97
CA SER A 49 -26.88 -3.31 29.38
C SER A 49 -25.47 -2.74 29.60
N GLY A 50 -25.21 -1.63 30.28
CA GLY A 50 -25.79 -1.17 31.54
C GLY A 50 -24.85 -1.57 32.66
N SER A 51 -23.84 -0.75 32.98
CA SER A 51 -23.31 -0.56 34.34
C SER A 51 -22.30 0.58 34.39
N ALA A 52 -22.53 1.45 35.37
CA ALA A 52 -21.93 2.75 35.56
C ALA A 52 -20.55 2.72 36.23
N ALA A 53 -19.85 3.85 36.08
CA ALA A 53 -18.64 4.22 36.81
C ALA A 53 -18.86 4.28 38.33
N ALA A 54 -17.80 4.01 39.11
CA ALA A 54 -17.29 4.91 40.15
C ALA A 54 -16.09 4.31 40.90
N SER A 55 -15.14 5.18 41.18
CA SER A 55 -13.97 5.06 42.03
C SER A 55 -14.29 4.91 43.53
N SER A 56 -13.43 4.23 44.28
CA SER A 56 -13.13 4.44 45.71
C SER A 56 -11.94 3.56 46.10
N SER A 57 -10.76 4.11 46.41
CA SER A 57 -10.28 4.55 47.73
C SER A 57 -10.34 3.49 48.83
N GLY A 58 -9.18 2.98 49.26
CA GLY A 58 -9.03 2.18 50.46
C GLY A 58 -7.56 1.98 50.81
N GLY A 59 -7.00 2.89 51.62
CA GLY A 59 -5.67 2.75 52.20
C GLY A 59 -5.69 1.98 53.52
N THR A 60 -4.57 1.35 53.88
CA THR A 60 -4.18 1.09 55.28
C THR A 60 -2.65 0.98 55.41
N SER A 61 -2.09 2.05 55.95
CA SER A 61 -1.01 2.19 56.94
C SER A 61 -0.02 1.04 57.19
N ALA A 62 1.27 1.33 56.98
CA ALA A 62 2.34 0.90 57.89
C ALA A 62 3.43 1.99 57.96
N LYS A 63 3.72 2.44 59.18
CA LYS A 63 4.65 3.52 59.55
C LYS A 63 6.01 2.92 59.91
N SER A 64 7.10 3.46 59.37
CA SER A 64 8.35 3.60 60.15
C SER A 64 9.23 4.74 59.64
N SER A 65 9.72 5.50 60.60
CA SER A 65 10.62 6.65 60.59
C SER A 65 12.00 6.44 59.96
N SER A 66 12.55 7.45 59.28
CA SER A 66 13.63 8.31 59.81
C SER A 66 14.23 9.20 58.71
N SER A 67 14.92 10.25 59.16
CA SER A 67 15.27 11.49 58.49
C SER A 67 16.53 11.48 57.61
N THR A 68 16.64 12.50 56.75
CA THR A 68 17.83 13.05 56.04
C THR A 68 18.43 12.18 54.92
N LYS A 69 18.76 12.66 53.71
CA LYS A 69 19.21 13.98 53.25
C LYS A 69 18.67 14.28 51.84
N LYS A 70 18.36 15.56 51.62
CA LYS A 70 18.11 16.19 50.32
C LYS A 70 19.35 16.05 49.44
N SER A 71 19.30 15.16 48.45
CA SER A 71 20.17 15.23 47.27
C SER A 71 19.29 15.69 46.11
N SER A 72 19.39 16.97 45.79
CA SER A 72 18.75 17.57 44.62
C SER A 72 19.45 17.09 43.36
N SER A 73 19.11 15.88 42.90
CA SER A 73 19.27 15.58 41.49
C SER A 73 18.23 16.43 40.77
N ASN A 74 18.69 17.51 40.14
CA ASN A 74 17.88 18.32 39.24
C ASN A 74 17.57 17.49 37.99
N SER A 75 16.69 16.50 38.15
CA SER A 75 16.02 15.84 37.05
C SER A 75 15.10 16.89 36.48
N SER A 76 15.61 17.66 35.53
CA SER A 76 14.82 18.47 34.62
C SER A 76 13.80 17.53 33.99
N ALA A 77 12.63 17.43 34.60
CA ALA A 77 11.52 16.69 34.07
C ALA A 77 11.21 17.37 32.73
N SER A 78 11.55 16.68 31.64
CA SER A 78 11.23 17.15 30.30
C SER A 78 9.71 17.23 30.24
N THR A 79 9.18 18.44 30.36
CA THR A 79 7.75 18.68 30.25
C THR A 79 7.39 18.35 28.81
N ILE A 80 6.69 17.24 28.60
CA ILE A 80 6.13 16.86 27.30
C ILE A 80 5.13 17.96 26.94
N THR A 81 5.55 18.88 26.08
CA THR A 81 4.76 20.04 25.63
C THR A 81 4.12 19.81 24.26
N SER A 82 4.41 18.67 23.64
CA SER A 82 3.90 18.30 22.32
C SER A 82 2.53 17.65 22.45
N ASP A 83 1.52 18.19 21.76
CA ASP A 83 0.22 17.56 21.62
C ASP A 83 0.36 16.31 20.72
N PRO A 84 0.16 15.09 21.23
CA PRO A 84 0.32 13.86 20.45
C PRO A 84 -0.67 13.77 19.27
N THR A 85 -1.74 14.57 19.26
CA THR A 85 -2.72 14.62 18.16
C THR A 85 -2.28 15.51 16.99
N SER A 86 -1.26 16.33 17.19
CA SER A 86 -0.68 17.21 16.14
C SER A 86 0.39 16.52 15.29
N ALA A 87 0.83 15.32 15.67
CA ALA A 87 1.84 14.57 14.94
C ALA A 87 1.27 14.04 13.62
N THR A 88 1.97 14.35 12.52
CA THR A 88 1.67 13.82 11.20
C THR A 88 2.62 12.66 10.88
N TYR A 89 2.06 11.57 10.36
CA TYR A 89 2.83 10.41 9.93
C TYR A 89 2.50 10.11 8.48
N SER A 90 3.52 9.74 7.73
CA SER A 90 3.36 9.23 6.37
C SER A 90 3.51 7.71 6.40
N LEU A 91 2.57 7.01 5.77
CA LEU A 91 2.57 5.56 5.64
C LEU A 91 2.35 5.19 4.18
N ALA A 92 3.14 4.25 3.69
CA ALA A 92 2.95 3.63 2.40
C ALA A 92 3.06 2.10 2.55
N ALA A 93 2.29 1.39 1.74
CA ALA A 93 2.30 -0.07 1.65
C ALA A 93 2.02 -0.46 0.21
N PHE A 94 2.59 -1.60 -0.22
CA PHE A 94 2.14 -2.23 -1.45
C PHE A 94 0.87 -3.03 -1.18
N ALA A 95 -0.04 -3.04 -2.16
CA ALA A 95 -1.19 -3.93 -2.18
C ALA A 95 -1.14 -4.71 -3.49
N ILE A 96 -0.93 -6.03 -3.41
CA ILE A 96 -0.76 -6.90 -4.58
C ILE A 96 -1.69 -8.11 -4.47
N GLY A 97 -2.16 -8.61 -5.60
CA GLY A 97 -2.97 -9.82 -5.70
C GLY A 97 -2.75 -10.47 -7.06
N ASP A 98 -3.14 -11.73 -7.18
CA ASP A 98 -3.21 -12.45 -8.46
C ASP A 98 -1.87 -12.47 -9.21
N TRP A 99 -0.76 -12.42 -8.46
CA TRP A 99 0.59 -12.30 -9.00
C TRP A 99 1.29 -13.65 -9.12
N GLY A 100 0.75 -14.71 -8.49
CA GLY A 100 1.35 -16.04 -8.53
C GLY A 100 1.36 -16.63 -9.94
N THR A 101 2.20 -17.65 -10.14
CA THR A 101 2.16 -18.49 -11.33
C THR A 101 2.22 -19.97 -10.93
N THR A 102 2.08 -20.86 -11.93
CA THR A 102 2.41 -22.28 -11.74
C THR A 102 3.91 -22.50 -11.90
N THR A 103 4.48 -23.48 -11.19
CA THR A 103 5.93 -23.80 -11.27
C THR A 103 6.41 -24.14 -12.68
N THR A 104 5.53 -24.67 -13.51
CA THR A 104 5.81 -25.00 -14.92
C THR A 104 5.53 -23.84 -15.86
N GLN A 105 5.13 -22.67 -15.36
CA GLN A 105 4.64 -21.53 -16.14
C GLN A 105 3.64 -21.97 -17.21
N SER A 106 2.80 -22.95 -16.87
CA SER A 106 1.96 -23.67 -17.83
C SER A 106 0.53 -23.85 -17.32
N SER A 107 -0.39 -24.09 -18.26
CA SER A 107 -1.80 -24.45 -18.05
C SER A 107 -2.71 -23.46 -17.30
N CYS A 108 -2.27 -22.71 -16.29
CA CYS A 108 -3.11 -21.71 -15.60
C CYS A 108 -3.47 -20.56 -16.54
N CYS A 109 -2.47 -20.00 -17.23
CA CYS A 109 -2.68 -18.99 -18.26
C CYS A 109 -3.36 -19.64 -19.49
N LYS A 110 -2.87 -20.78 -19.98
CA LYS A 110 -3.42 -21.46 -21.18
C LYS A 110 -4.87 -21.97 -21.05
N ARG A 111 -5.42 -22.09 -19.83
CA ARG A 111 -6.81 -22.48 -19.57
C ARG A 111 -7.80 -21.34 -19.84
N SER A 112 -7.36 -20.10 -19.71
CA SER A 112 -8.16 -18.94 -20.12
C SER A 112 -7.97 -18.69 -21.61
N SER A 113 -9.06 -18.40 -22.33
CA SER A 113 -8.97 -17.96 -23.73
C SER A 113 -8.41 -16.54 -23.87
N THR A 114 -8.27 -15.80 -22.77
CA THR A 114 -7.83 -14.40 -22.74
C THR A 114 -6.41 -14.21 -22.20
N TYR A 115 -5.67 -15.30 -21.93
CA TYR A 115 -4.35 -15.17 -21.33
C TYR A 115 -3.34 -14.53 -22.27
N ASN A 116 -2.38 -13.86 -21.68
CA ASN A 116 -1.27 -13.23 -22.39
C ASN A 116 0.05 -13.43 -21.61
N ASP A 117 1.12 -12.87 -22.15
CA ASP A 117 2.45 -13.00 -21.55
C ASP A 117 2.58 -12.29 -20.19
N TYR A 118 1.71 -11.32 -19.86
CA TYR A 118 1.70 -10.69 -18.54
C TYR A 118 1.27 -11.70 -17.46
N ASP A 119 0.29 -12.56 -17.76
CA ASP A 119 -0.18 -13.58 -16.81
C ASP A 119 0.89 -14.63 -16.52
N VAL A 120 1.71 -14.96 -17.53
CA VAL A 120 2.80 -15.96 -17.40
C VAL A 120 3.97 -15.39 -16.59
N ASN A 121 4.21 -14.09 -16.71
CA ASN A 121 5.35 -13.40 -16.10
C ASN A 121 4.92 -12.52 -14.90
N ALA A 122 3.74 -12.76 -14.34
CA ALA A 122 3.13 -11.89 -13.34
C ALA A 122 4.04 -11.69 -12.11
N GLU A 123 4.64 -12.77 -11.59
CA GLU A 123 5.60 -12.75 -10.49
C GLU A 123 6.75 -11.77 -10.77
N ASP A 124 7.40 -11.91 -11.94
CA ASP A 124 8.56 -11.08 -12.33
C ASP A 124 8.16 -9.62 -12.57
N ILE A 125 7.02 -9.39 -13.20
CA ILE A 125 6.53 -8.05 -13.52
C ILE A 125 6.14 -7.30 -12.25
N VAL A 126 5.37 -7.94 -11.36
CA VAL A 126 4.95 -7.34 -10.10
C VAL A 126 6.15 -7.05 -9.21
N ALA A 127 7.09 -8.00 -9.05
CA ALA A 127 8.30 -7.79 -8.27
C ALA A 127 9.16 -6.64 -8.83
N ASN A 128 9.34 -6.57 -10.15
CA ASN A 128 10.12 -5.51 -10.79
C ASN A 128 9.46 -4.13 -10.63
N VAL A 129 8.14 -4.04 -10.85
CA VAL A 129 7.39 -2.80 -10.65
C VAL A 129 7.45 -2.37 -9.19
N MET A 130 7.24 -3.28 -8.24
CA MET A 130 7.37 -2.97 -6.82
C MET A 130 8.77 -2.43 -6.48
N ASN A 131 9.83 -3.07 -6.97
CA ASN A 131 11.19 -2.62 -6.74
C ASN A 131 11.46 -1.21 -7.29
N GLN A 132 10.96 -0.90 -8.49
CA GLN A 132 11.08 0.44 -9.08
C GLN A 132 10.26 1.48 -8.30
N GLN A 133 9.03 1.14 -7.90
CA GLN A 133 8.17 2.06 -7.18
C GLN A 133 8.67 2.33 -5.76
N ALA A 134 9.25 1.32 -5.08
CA ALA A 134 9.89 1.51 -3.78
C ALA A 134 11.07 2.48 -3.87
N ALA A 135 11.85 2.43 -4.94
CA ALA A 135 12.96 3.37 -5.17
C ALA A 135 12.49 4.79 -5.48
N ALA A 136 11.37 4.94 -6.20
CA ALA A 136 10.85 6.23 -6.66
C ALA A 136 9.90 6.92 -5.66
N ALA A 137 9.41 6.21 -4.64
CA ALA A 137 8.41 6.73 -3.72
C ALA A 137 8.98 7.81 -2.78
N GLU A 138 8.23 8.90 -2.60
CA GLU A 138 8.53 9.91 -1.59
C GLU A 138 8.46 9.34 -0.16
N VAL A 139 7.52 8.41 0.05
CA VAL A 139 7.36 7.65 1.30
C VAL A 139 7.62 6.19 0.99
N ALA A 140 8.77 5.68 1.43
CA ALA A 140 9.15 4.29 1.23
C ALA A 140 8.09 3.35 1.85
N PRO A 141 7.55 2.38 1.09
CA PRO A 141 6.65 1.36 1.62
C PRO A 141 7.26 0.63 2.82
N LYS A 142 6.43 0.20 3.77
CA LYS A 142 6.87 -0.50 4.98
C LYS A 142 6.32 -1.91 5.13
N CYS A 143 5.42 -2.30 4.25
CA CYS A 143 4.87 -3.64 4.21
C CYS A 143 4.22 -3.91 2.85
N VAL A 144 3.91 -5.18 2.63
CA VAL A 144 3.14 -5.67 1.48
C VAL A 144 1.86 -6.31 2.01
N ILE A 145 0.72 -5.92 1.47
CA ILE A 145 -0.58 -6.50 1.74
C ILE A 145 -0.93 -7.40 0.55
N GLY A 146 -0.90 -8.71 0.79
CA GLY A 146 -1.32 -9.71 -0.20
C GLY A 146 -2.84 -9.88 -0.22
N HIS A 147 -3.44 -9.71 -1.38
CA HIS A 147 -4.88 -9.87 -1.63
C HIS A 147 -5.27 -11.29 -2.04
N GLY A 148 -4.32 -12.21 -2.14
CA GLY A 148 -4.56 -13.63 -2.45
C GLY A 148 -3.93 -14.05 -3.75
N ASP A 149 -4.17 -15.32 -4.12
CA ASP A 149 -3.76 -15.88 -5.40
C ASP A 149 -2.24 -15.85 -5.65
N ASN A 150 -1.50 -16.06 -4.56
CA ASN A 150 -0.04 -16.07 -4.53
C ASN A 150 0.57 -17.32 -5.16
N PHE A 151 -0.16 -18.45 -5.17
CA PHE A 151 0.36 -19.75 -5.58
C PHE A 151 -0.66 -20.49 -6.44
N TYR A 152 -0.67 -20.27 -7.75
CA TYR A 152 -1.58 -20.99 -8.62
C TYR A 152 -1.14 -22.44 -8.90
N TRP A 153 -2.05 -23.36 -9.23
CA TRP A 153 -3.52 -23.19 -9.22
C TRP A 153 -4.16 -23.60 -7.89
N ASN A 154 -3.61 -24.62 -7.23
CA ASN A 154 -4.18 -25.23 -6.03
C ASN A 154 -3.52 -24.73 -4.73
N GLY A 155 -2.73 -23.67 -4.77
CA GLY A 155 -1.92 -23.26 -3.63
C GLY A 155 -0.72 -24.18 -3.41
N ILE A 156 -0.40 -24.35 -2.13
CA ILE A 156 0.58 -25.32 -1.62
C ILE A 156 -0.23 -26.50 -1.06
N ASP A 157 -0.19 -27.63 -1.76
CA ASP A 157 -1.02 -28.81 -1.48
C ASP A 157 -0.24 -30.00 -0.88
N SER A 158 1.05 -29.82 -0.64
CA SER A 158 1.92 -30.82 -0.03
C SER A 158 3.01 -30.17 0.83
N GLU A 159 3.42 -30.88 1.89
CA GLU A 159 4.54 -30.46 2.74
C GLU A 159 5.86 -30.48 1.96
N ASP A 160 6.10 -31.54 1.19
CA ASP A 160 7.30 -31.68 0.34
C ASP A 160 7.42 -30.55 -0.70
N GLY A 161 6.29 -30.06 -1.23
CA GLY A 161 6.27 -28.97 -2.19
C GLY A 161 6.39 -27.58 -1.58
N ARG A 162 6.08 -27.41 -0.28
CA ARG A 162 5.94 -26.10 0.37
C ARG A 162 7.17 -25.22 0.18
N ASP A 163 8.33 -25.70 0.61
CA ASP A 163 9.55 -24.89 0.67
C ASP A 163 10.03 -24.54 -0.74
N SER A 164 9.94 -25.48 -1.67
CA SER A 164 10.25 -25.21 -3.08
C SER A 164 9.32 -24.16 -3.66
N ARG A 165 8.01 -24.21 -3.38
CA ARG A 165 7.04 -23.24 -3.90
C ARG A 165 7.31 -21.84 -3.38
N PHE A 166 7.54 -21.67 -2.08
CA PHE A 166 7.94 -20.38 -1.52
C PHE A 166 9.21 -19.85 -2.16
N THR A 167 10.23 -20.71 -2.28
CA THR A 167 11.51 -20.31 -2.85
C THR A 167 11.36 -19.83 -4.30
N THR A 168 10.67 -20.58 -5.16
CA THR A 168 10.63 -20.28 -6.60
C THR A 168 9.64 -19.20 -7.00
N THR A 169 8.51 -19.09 -6.29
CA THR A 169 7.42 -18.16 -6.62
C THR A 169 7.52 -16.85 -5.84
N PHE A 170 8.08 -16.86 -4.64
CA PHE A 170 8.16 -15.66 -3.80
C PHE A 170 9.62 -15.23 -3.55
N GLU A 171 10.40 -16.01 -2.81
CA GLU A 171 11.71 -15.55 -2.30
C GLU A 171 12.69 -15.19 -3.42
N SER A 172 12.76 -15.99 -4.49
CA SER A 172 13.65 -15.70 -5.62
C SER A 172 13.15 -14.60 -6.55
N LYS A 173 11.88 -14.20 -6.42
CA LYS A 173 11.23 -13.22 -7.30
C LYS A 173 11.25 -11.84 -6.69
N PHE A 174 10.92 -11.74 -5.40
CA PHE A 174 10.84 -10.50 -4.65
C PHE A 174 12.16 -10.17 -3.94
N ASP A 175 13.29 -10.36 -4.63
CA ASP A 175 14.65 -10.17 -4.09
C ASP A 175 15.27 -8.79 -4.38
N GLY A 176 14.49 -7.90 -5.02
CA GLY A 176 14.96 -6.59 -5.46
C GLY A 176 15.49 -5.71 -4.31
N ASP A 177 16.56 -4.96 -4.57
CA ASP A 177 17.28 -4.18 -3.54
C ASP A 177 16.41 -3.25 -2.70
N ASN A 178 15.33 -2.70 -3.28
CA ASN A 178 14.44 -1.76 -2.60
C ASN A 178 13.26 -2.44 -1.89
N ILE A 179 13.08 -3.75 -2.09
CA ILE A 179 11.93 -4.51 -1.54
C ILE A 179 12.35 -5.71 -0.67
N LYS A 180 13.57 -6.22 -0.78
CA LYS A 180 14.07 -7.39 -0.03
C LYS A 180 14.17 -7.21 1.49
N THR A 181 14.02 -5.97 1.98
CA THR A 181 14.06 -5.63 3.40
C THR A 181 12.71 -5.15 3.93
N LEU A 182 11.65 -5.25 3.13
CA LEU A 182 10.29 -4.92 3.54
C LEU A 182 9.68 -6.00 4.44
#